data_AF-A3VMT6-F1
#
_entry.id   AF-A3VMT6-F1
#
_cell.length_a   1.000
_cell.length_b   1.000
_cell.length_c   1.000
_cell.angle_alpha   90.00
_cell.angle_beta   90.00
_cell.angle_gamma   90.00
#
_symmetry.space_group_name_H-M   'P 1'
#
loop_
_entity.id
_entity.type
_entity.pdbx_description
1 polymer ?
#
loop_
_entity_poly.entity_id
_entity_poly.type
_entity_poly.pdbx_seq_one_letter_code
_entity_poly.pdbx_strand_id
1 'polypeptide(L)'
;MSDPMAEIRASFFIECEELLEALQDGLQTMYDGAGDGETVNVVFRAVHSIKGGAGAFGLDGLVSFAHRFETALDEVRGGNLVADAAVLKLFFTCNDILGDLVRESRDGIDHDRTRTDPVLAELDALLGGPVEAEASPEEAIEFEVTTLAFDLDLGLTDTDPDTDPTWRVRFQPGPMLYANGNEPLFLFRALRDLGELDVTCQDNDLPPLADLDCEHAHLGWDLSLTTSEDRAAIAEAFEFVEGLCALEIQPLDGAPALADLAALSALIDDVEEAETVDTAPTANPDLVEDAEAPDEPQMDAAPKIAAPSAAPAPERVSPPATPAPATPRATVRVDLDRIDRLVNLVGEIVINQAMLSQSVEAAGIPPNSPVRTGLEEFQQLTRDIQESVMMIRAQPVKSLFQRMSRIVREASADIGKDVRLRTEGENTEVDKTVIERLADPLTHMIRNAVDHGLEQNDLREKAGKPREGTVYLTATHRSGRVVIEVADDGAGINRPKVLKKAIEKDLIPADSQLSDSEIDNLLFLPGFSTADEISNLSGRGVGMDVVRSSIQSLGGR
;
A
#
# COMPACT_ATOMS: atom_id res chain seq x y z
N MET A 1 15.00 11.87 24.14
CA MET A 1 14.86 12.57 22.84
C MET A 1 15.04 11.48 21.81
N SER A 2 13.97 11.14 21.10
CA SER A 2 14.04 10.26 19.94
C SER A 2 14.96 10.90 18.90
N ASP A 3 15.79 10.09 18.26
CA ASP A 3 16.60 10.49 17.12
C ASP A 3 15.66 10.81 15.94
N PRO A 4 15.60 12.06 15.43
CA PRO A 4 14.71 12.43 14.33
C PRO A 4 14.91 11.55 13.08
N MET A 5 16.13 11.08 12.85
CA MET A 5 16.44 10.20 11.72
C MET A 5 15.84 8.80 11.92
N ALA A 6 15.78 8.32 13.17
CA ALA A 6 15.15 7.05 13.49
C ALA A 6 13.61 7.11 13.31
N GLU A 7 12.99 8.26 13.61
CA GLU A 7 11.55 8.45 13.36
C GLU A 7 11.22 8.50 11.87
N ILE A 8 12.02 9.23 11.09
CA ILE A 8 11.88 9.31 9.63
C ILE A 8 12.10 7.93 9.00
N ARG A 9 13.13 7.19 9.41
CA ARG A 9 13.39 5.82 8.96
C ARG A 9 12.26 4.86 9.33
N ALA A 10 11.68 4.98 10.53
CA ALA A 10 10.52 4.18 10.91
C ALA A 10 9.29 4.50 10.05
N SER A 11 9.06 5.78 9.72
CA SER A 11 7.98 6.19 8.81
C SER A 11 8.16 5.60 7.41
N PHE A 12 9.39 5.59 6.88
CA PHE A 12 9.71 4.98 5.60
C PHE A 12 9.34 3.49 5.54
N PHE A 13 9.66 2.71 6.58
CA PHE A 13 9.29 1.29 6.60
C PHE A 13 7.79 1.05 6.67
N ILE A 14 7.04 1.94 7.33
CA ILE A 14 5.57 1.89 7.34
C ILE A 14 5.03 2.20 5.93
N GLU A 15 5.57 3.21 5.26
CA GLU A 15 5.22 3.53 3.88
C GLU A 15 5.55 2.37 2.92
N CYS A 16 6.68 1.69 3.10
CA CYS A 16 6.99 0.49 2.33
C CYS A 16 5.94 -0.61 2.50
N GLU A 17 5.41 -0.82 3.71
CA GLU A 17 4.35 -1.80 3.94
C GLU A 17 3.07 -1.45 3.16
N GLU A 18 2.69 -0.17 3.13
CA GLU A 18 1.54 0.32 2.34
C GLU A 18 1.78 0.18 0.82
N LEU A 19 3.00 0.47 0.36
CA LEU A 19 3.38 0.34 -1.06
C LEU A 19 3.45 -1.12 -1.52
N LEU A 20 3.96 -2.03 -0.68
CA LEU A 20 3.98 -3.47 -0.95
C LEU A 20 2.57 -4.06 -1.03
N GLU A 21 1.63 -3.54 -0.24
CA GLU A 21 0.22 -3.90 -0.32
C GLU A 21 -0.39 -3.42 -1.65
N ALA A 22 -0.17 -2.16 -2.04
CA ALA A 22 -0.64 -1.64 -3.32
C ALA A 22 -0.03 -2.41 -4.52
N LEU A 23 1.24 -2.79 -4.43
CA LEU A 23 1.93 -3.63 -5.40
C LEU A 23 1.28 -5.01 -5.51
N GLN A 24 1.02 -5.69 -4.38
CA GLN A 24 0.38 -7.00 -4.36
C GLN A 24 -1.02 -6.96 -4.99
N ASP A 25 -1.83 -5.95 -4.66
CA ASP A 25 -3.19 -5.77 -5.19
C ASP A 25 -3.18 -5.49 -6.70
N GLY A 26 -2.24 -4.65 -7.15
CA GLY A 26 -2.04 -4.35 -8.56
C GLY A 26 -1.63 -5.59 -9.35
N LEU A 27 -0.67 -6.38 -8.86
CA LEU A 27 -0.26 -7.64 -9.48
C LEU A 27 -1.41 -8.66 -9.52
N GLN A 28 -2.24 -8.72 -8.47
CA GLN A 28 -3.43 -9.57 -8.44
C GLN A 28 -4.45 -9.16 -9.51
N THR A 29 -4.70 -7.86 -9.64
CA THR A 29 -5.61 -7.30 -10.66
C THR A 29 -5.12 -7.61 -12.08
N MET A 30 -3.81 -7.51 -12.32
CA MET A 30 -3.19 -7.92 -13.58
C MET A 30 -3.37 -9.42 -13.85
N TYR A 31 -3.15 -10.25 -12.82
CA TYR A 31 -3.29 -11.72 -12.92
C TYR A 31 -4.73 -12.18 -13.16
N ASP A 32 -5.72 -11.47 -12.64
CA ASP A 32 -7.13 -11.74 -12.89
C ASP A 32 -7.60 -11.28 -14.28
N GLY A 33 -6.72 -10.65 -15.08
CA GLY A 33 -7.01 -10.17 -16.43
C GLY A 33 -7.77 -8.84 -16.47
N ALA A 34 -7.83 -8.14 -15.33
CA ALA A 34 -8.48 -6.83 -15.19
C ALA A 34 -7.47 -5.66 -15.14
N GLY A 35 -6.17 -5.94 -15.24
CA GLY A 35 -5.12 -4.92 -15.21
C GLY A 35 -5.10 -4.07 -16.48
N ASP A 36 -5.45 -2.81 -16.36
CA ASP A 36 -5.28 -1.78 -17.38
C ASP A 36 -3.94 -1.03 -17.20
N GLY A 37 -3.67 -0.05 -18.07
CA GLY A 37 -2.45 0.76 -17.98
C GLY A 37 -2.30 1.50 -16.64
N GLU A 38 -3.41 1.87 -16.00
CA GLU A 38 -3.36 2.52 -14.68
C GLU A 38 -2.91 1.54 -13.60
N THR A 39 -3.39 0.29 -13.66
CA THR A 39 -2.95 -0.78 -12.74
C THR A 39 -1.44 -1.00 -12.85
N VAL A 40 -0.89 -1.00 -14.06
CA VAL A 40 0.57 -1.11 -14.29
C VAL A 40 1.31 0.10 -13.71
N ASN A 41 0.78 1.31 -13.86
CA ASN A 41 1.36 2.53 -13.28
C ASN A 41 1.35 2.53 -11.74
N VAL A 42 0.33 1.96 -11.11
CA VAL A 42 0.28 1.80 -9.64
C VAL A 42 1.39 0.86 -9.16
N VAL A 43 1.52 -0.31 -9.81
CA VAL A 43 2.56 -1.32 -9.53
C VAL A 43 3.97 -0.72 -9.71
N PHE A 44 4.20 -0.01 -10.81
CA PHE A 44 5.47 0.65 -11.09
C PHE A 44 5.81 1.71 -10.05
N ARG A 45 4.86 2.61 -9.73
CA ARG A 45 5.07 3.67 -8.72
C ARG A 45 5.42 3.10 -7.35
N ALA A 46 4.79 2.00 -6.95
CA ALA A 46 5.09 1.36 -5.68
C ALA A 46 6.56 0.94 -5.58
N VAL A 47 7.10 0.25 -6.60
CA VAL A 47 8.51 -0.17 -6.63
C VAL A 47 9.44 1.04 -6.73
N HIS A 48 9.11 2.02 -7.58
CA HIS A 48 9.90 3.25 -7.75
C HIS A 48 10.04 4.04 -6.43
N SER A 49 8.94 4.21 -5.69
CA SER A 49 8.93 4.88 -4.39
C SER A 49 9.73 4.10 -3.34
N ILE A 50 9.62 2.77 -3.30
CA ILE A 50 10.45 1.93 -2.40
C ILE A 50 11.94 2.10 -2.73
N LYS A 51 12.33 2.08 -4.02
CA LYS A 51 13.71 2.32 -4.46
C LYS A 51 14.21 3.71 -4.03
N GLY A 52 13.43 4.76 -4.30
CA GLY A 52 13.80 6.14 -3.96
C GLY A 52 14.02 6.34 -2.47
N GLY A 53 13.08 5.86 -1.65
CA GLY A 53 13.21 5.91 -0.19
C GLY A 53 14.38 5.05 0.32
N ALA A 54 14.59 3.85 -0.24
CA ALA A 54 15.71 2.99 0.12
C ALA A 54 17.07 3.64 -0.17
N GLY A 55 17.18 4.36 -1.28
CA GLY A 55 18.37 5.13 -1.65
C GLY A 55 18.70 6.21 -0.61
N ALA A 56 17.70 6.96 -0.14
CA ALA A 56 17.88 8.01 0.86
C ALA A 56 18.44 7.50 2.21
N PHE A 57 18.27 6.22 2.54
CA PHE A 57 18.80 5.60 3.76
C PHE A 57 20.00 4.67 3.53
N GLY A 58 20.57 4.62 2.32
CA GLY A 58 21.73 3.78 2.00
C GLY A 58 21.45 2.27 2.12
N LEU A 59 20.25 1.82 1.74
CA LEU A 59 19.85 0.41 1.79
C LEU A 59 20.19 -0.30 0.46
N ASP A 60 21.48 -0.47 0.17
CA ASP A 60 21.98 -0.87 -1.16
C ASP A 60 21.41 -2.21 -1.69
N GLY A 61 21.25 -3.20 -0.81
CA GLY A 61 20.65 -4.49 -1.16
C GLY A 61 19.19 -4.36 -1.60
N LEU A 62 18.43 -3.46 -0.96
CA LEU A 62 17.05 -3.15 -1.33
C LEU A 62 16.99 -2.33 -2.63
N VAL A 63 17.86 -1.32 -2.77
CA VAL A 63 17.94 -0.47 -3.98
C VAL A 63 18.26 -1.29 -5.22
N SER A 64 19.29 -2.15 -5.15
CA SER A 64 19.73 -2.95 -6.29
C SER A 64 18.64 -3.92 -6.79
N PHE A 65 17.94 -4.57 -5.87
CA PHE A 65 16.82 -5.45 -6.22
C PHE A 65 15.62 -4.67 -6.76
N ALA A 66 15.22 -3.59 -6.09
CA ALA A 66 14.09 -2.75 -6.49
C ALA A 66 14.33 -2.13 -7.89
N HIS A 67 15.55 -1.70 -8.18
CA HIS A 67 15.91 -1.17 -9.50
C HIS A 67 15.68 -2.20 -10.62
N ARG A 68 16.17 -3.44 -10.46
CA ARG A 68 15.98 -4.48 -11.48
C ARG A 68 14.51 -4.85 -11.66
N PHE A 69 13.76 -4.90 -10.57
CA PHE A 69 12.32 -5.13 -10.64
C PHE A 69 11.58 -3.97 -11.33
N GLU A 70 11.95 -2.73 -11.02
CA GLU A 70 11.42 -1.53 -11.67
C GLU A 70 11.67 -1.53 -13.18
N THR A 71 12.88 -1.89 -13.64
CA THR A 71 13.18 -2.01 -15.07
C THR A 71 12.27 -3.01 -15.78
N ALA A 72 12.04 -4.18 -15.17
CA ALA A 72 11.13 -5.17 -15.73
C ALA A 72 9.67 -4.68 -15.79
N LEU A 73 9.24 -3.92 -14.79
CA LEU A 73 7.92 -3.27 -14.79
C LEU A 73 7.81 -2.16 -15.82
N ASP A 74 8.92 -1.44 -16.10
CA ASP A 74 8.95 -0.40 -17.11
C ASP A 74 8.78 -0.97 -18.54
N GLU A 75 9.39 -2.12 -18.83
CA GLU A 75 9.17 -2.80 -20.11
C GLU A 75 7.71 -3.25 -20.30
N VAL A 76 7.03 -3.63 -19.22
CA VAL A 76 5.58 -3.91 -19.26
C VAL A 76 4.78 -2.63 -19.49
N ARG A 77 5.14 -1.55 -18.81
CA ARG A 77 4.51 -0.23 -18.96
C ARG A 77 4.68 0.33 -20.38
N GLY A 78 5.86 0.16 -20.98
CA GLY A 78 6.17 0.54 -22.35
C GLY A 78 5.54 -0.36 -23.41
N GLY A 79 4.93 -1.49 -23.02
CA GLY A 79 4.31 -2.45 -23.94
C GLY A 79 5.31 -3.35 -24.67
N ASN A 80 6.58 -3.33 -24.27
CA ASN A 80 7.66 -4.16 -24.84
C ASN A 80 7.65 -5.58 -24.25
N LEU A 81 7.18 -5.74 -23.00
CA LEU A 81 7.03 -7.02 -22.32
C LEU A 81 5.54 -7.31 -22.06
N VAL A 82 5.06 -8.46 -22.52
CA VAL A 82 3.69 -8.92 -22.22
C VAL A 82 3.67 -9.56 -20.83
N ALA A 83 2.86 -9.03 -19.91
CA ALA A 83 2.66 -9.59 -18.58
C ALA A 83 1.78 -10.85 -18.63
N ASP A 84 2.31 -11.94 -19.19
CA ASP A 84 1.65 -13.23 -19.20
C ASP A 84 1.71 -13.93 -17.82
N ALA A 85 1.10 -15.11 -17.71
CA ALA A 85 1.05 -15.85 -16.45
C ALA A 85 2.44 -16.22 -15.88
N ALA A 86 3.45 -16.42 -16.73
CA ALA A 86 4.80 -16.73 -16.28
C ALA A 86 5.50 -15.49 -15.73
N VAL A 87 5.38 -14.35 -16.43
CA VAL A 87 5.92 -13.05 -15.99
C VAL A 87 5.27 -12.61 -14.67
N LEU A 88 3.94 -12.72 -14.56
CA LEU A 88 3.24 -12.36 -13.33
C LEU A 88 3.61 -13.25 -12.14
N LYS A 89 3.84 -14.55 -12.37
CA LYS A 89 4.35 -15.45 -11.33
C LYS A 89 5.73 -15.01 -10.83
N LEU A 90 6.61 -14.59 -11.73
CA LEU A 90 7.89 -14.01 -11.35
C LEU A 90 7.70 -12.72 -10.56
N PHE A 91 6.83 -11.80 -11.00
CA PHE A 91 6.59 -10.54 -10.29
C PHE A 91 6.00 -10.72 -8.89
N PHE A 92 5.14 -11.71 -8.66
CA PHE A 92 4.74 -12.07 -7.29
C PHE A 92 5.92 -12.56 -6.45
N THR A 93 6.82 -13.33 -7.04
CA THR A 93 8.06 -13.78 -6.38
C THR A 93 8.95 -12.59 -6.06
N CYS A 94 9.08 -11.63 -6.99
CA CYS A 94 9.81 -10.38 -6.76
C CYS A 94 9.17 -9.54 -5.65
N ASN A 95 7.85 -9.42 -5.59
CA ASN A 95 7.16 -8.74 -4.50
C ASN A 95 7.42 -9.41 -3.14
N ASP A 96 7.37 -10.75 -3.10
CA ASP A 96 7.65 -11.51 -1.87
C ASP A 96 9.08 -11.29 -1.38
N ILE A 97 10.07 -11.27 -2.30
CA ILE A 97 11.48 -10.96 -1.98
C ILE A 97 11.65 -9.50 -1.58
N LEU A 98 11.06 -8.56 -2.30
CA LEU A 98 11.13 -7.13 -1.98
C LEU A 98 10.61 -6.87 -0.57
N GLY A 99 9.49 -7.50 -0.19
CA GLY A 99 8.95 -7.41 1.17
C GLY A 99 9.86 -8.00 2.24
N ASP A 100 10.61 -9.06 1.93
CA ASP A 100 11.61 -9.59 2.86
C ASP A 100 12.83 -8.68 2.98
N LEU A 101 13.33 -8.14 1.87
CA LEU A 101 14.43 -7.17 1.88
C LEU A 101 14.06 -5.92 2.69
N VAL A 102 12.82 -5.43 2.60
CA VAL A 102 12.32 -4.33 3.44
C VAL A 102 12.37 -4.69 4.92
N ARG A 103 11.89 -5.88 5.30
CA ARG A 103 11.91 -6.36 6.71
C ARG A 103 13.33 -6.58 7.23
N GLU A 104 14.18 -7.24 6.45
CA GLU A 104 15.58 -7.48 6.76
C GLU A 104 16.32 -6.14 6.96
N SER A 105 16.08 -5.16 6.08
CA SER A 105 16.64 -3.80 6.20
C SER A 105 16.13 -3.01 7.41
N ARG A 106 14.88 -3.26 7.84
CA ARG A 106 14.30 -2.67 9.06
C ARG A 106 14.93 -3.26 10.31
N ASP A 107 15.09 -4.58 10.33
CA ASP A 107 15.55 -5.32 11.50
C ASP A 107 17.09 -5.39 11.58
N GLY A 108 17.80 -4.87 10.57
CA GLY A 108 19.26 -4.83 10.50
C GLY A 108 19.88 -6.21 10.25
N ILE A 109 19.17 -7.05 9.50
CA ILE A 109 19.58 -8.40 9.11
C ILE A 109 20.20 -8.33 7.71
N ASP A 110 21.33 -8.99 7.51
CA ASP A 110 21.98 -9.08 6.20
C ASP A 110 21.11 -9.85 5.20
N HIS A 111 21.06 -9.35 3.96
CA HIS A 111 20.27 -9.95 2.88
C HIS A 111 20.87 -11.29 2.41
N ASP A 112 20.05 -12.33 2.35
CA ASP A 112 20.47 -13.63 1.84
C ASP A 112 20.49 -13.65 0.30
N ARG A 113 21.70 -13.47 -0.26
CA ARG A 113 21.92 -13.46 -1.71
C ARG A 113 21.54 -14.75 -2.41
N THR A 114 21.53 -15.88 -1.70
CA THR A 114 21.15 -17.17 -2.29
C THR A 114 19.69 -17.21 -2.72
N ARG A 115 18.85 -16.33 -2.16
CA ARG A 115 17.43 -16.16 -2.49
C ARG A 115 17.20 -15.10 -3.56
N THR A 116 17.96 -14.01 -3.55
CA THR A 116 17.80 -12.89 -4.50
C THR A 116 18.43 -13.18 -5.86
N ASP A 117 19.63 -13.76 -5.88
CA ASP A 117 20.43 -13.92 -7.09
C ASP A 117 19.73 -14.78 -8.19
N PRO A 118 19.03 -15.88 -7.87
CA PRO A 118 18.28 -16.65 -8.88
C PRO A 118 17.16 -15.83 -9.53
N VAL A 119 16.44 -15.03 -8.74
CA VAL A 119 15.32 -14.22 -9.24
C VAL A 119 15.81 -13.04 -10.05
N LEU A 120 16.93 -12.42 -9.66
CA LEU A 120 17.60 -11.41 -10.48
C LEU A 120 18.03 -11.98 -11.83
N ALA A 121 18.57 -13.20 -11.87
CA ALA A 121 18.93 -13.85 -13.12
C ALA A 121 17.71 -14.16 -14.00
N GLU A 122 16.56 -14.50 -13.41
CA GLU A 122 15.30 -14.68 -14.14
C GLU A 122 14.76 -13.34 -14.70
N LEU A 123 14.86 -12.25 -13.94
CA LEU A 123 14.52 -10.90 -14.41
C LEU A 123 15.43 -10.47 -15.58
N ASP A 124 16.74 -10.66 -15.45
CA ASP A 124 17.70 -10.34 -16.52
C ASP A 124 17.43 -11.19 -17.78
N ALA A 125 17.07 -12.46 -17.62
CA ALA A 125 16.70 -13.31 -18.75
C ALA A 125 15.45 -12.81 -19.48
N LEU A 126 14.45 -12.27 -18.76
CA LEU A 126 13.27 -11.65 -19.35
C LEU A 126 13.60 -10.36 -20.12
N LEU A 127 14.56 -9.58 -19.61
CA LEU A 127 15.02 -8.34 -20.22
C LEU A 127 15.95 -8.54 -21.44
N GLY A 128 16.24 -9.79 -21.82
CA GLY A 128 17.06 -10.11 -23.01
C GLY A 128 18.50 -10.53 -22.70
N GLY A 129 18.82 -10.87 -21.46
CA GLY A 129 20.12 -11.35 -20.99
C GLY A 129 20.72 -10.45 -19.92
N PRO A 130 21.79 -10.88 -19.24
CA PRO A 130 22.49 -10.02 -18.30
C PRO A 130 22.93 -8.79 -19.08
N VAL A 131 22.40 -7.62 -18.70
CA VAL A 131 23.12 -6.39 -18.93
C VAL A 131 24.45 -6.65 -18.25
N GLU A 132 25.51 -6.90 -19.04
CA GLU A 132 26.86 -6.98 -18.50
C GLU A 132 26.97 -5.80 -17.56
N ALA A 133 27.19 -6.10 -16.28
CA ALA A 133 27.67 -5.10 -15.38
C ALA A 133 28.93 -4.55 -16.07
N GLU A 134 28.82 -3.37 -16.68
CA GLU A 134 29.94 -2.48 -16.81
C GLU A 134 30.44 -2.27 -15.39
N ALA A 135 31.35 -3.15 -14.98
CA ALA A 135 32.22 -2.93 -13.86
C ALA A 135 33.12 -1.77 -14.27
N SER A 136 32.62 -0.54 -14.12
CA SER A 136 33.47 0.55 -13.70
C SER A 136 34.09 0.12 -12.35
N PRO A 137 35.40 0.32 -12.15
CA PRO A 137 36.07 -0.11 -10.93
C PRO A 137 35.39 0.52 -9.72
N GLU A 138 35.18 -0.28 -8.68
CA GLU A 138 34.77 0.16 -7.34
C GLU A 138 35.58 1.40 -6.90
N GLU A 139 35.03 2.59 -7.05
CA GLU A 139 35.21 3.63 -6.06
C GLU A 139 34.13 3.41 -5.01
N ALA A 140 34.55 3.24 -3.77
CA ALA A 140 33.66 3.17 -2.64
C ALA A 140 32.79 4.43 -2.62
N ILE A 141 31.54 4.31 -3.05
CA ILE A 141 30.53 5.36 -2.92
C ILE A 141 30.14 5.40 -1.44
N GLU A 142 30.90 6.15 -0.65
CA GLU A 142 30.27 6.96 0.39
C GLU A 142 29.27 7.89 -0.33
N PHE A 143 28.06 7.95 0.19
CA PHE A 143 26.94 8.70 -0.38
C PHE A 143 27.29 10.20 -0.44
N GLU A 144 27.90 10.63 -1.54
CA GLU A 144 28.14 12.02 -1.91
C GLU A 144 27.56 12.19 -3.33
N VAL A 145 26.48 12.96 -3.42
CA VAL A 145 25.67 13.09 -4.64
C VAL A 145 26.49 13.84 -5.68
N THR A 146 26.95 13.15 -6.73
CA THR A 146 27.63 13.76 -7.87
C THR A 146 27.09 13.14 -9.15
N THR A 147 26.32 13.94 -9.90
CA THR A 147 25.90 13.65 -11.28
C THR A 147 27.03 14.05 -12.23
N LEU A 148 27.41 13.22 -13.20
CA LEU A 148 28.00 13.70 -14.45
C LEU A 148 27.97 12.63 -15.59
N ALA A 149 27.20 13.00 -16.63
CA ALA A 149 27.42 12.93 -18.08
C ALA A 149 28.11 11.73 -18.78
N PHE A 150 27.50 11.30 -19.89
CA PHE A 150 28.24 10.81 -21.07
C PHE A 150 28.07 11.76 -22.27
N ASP A 151 29.21 12.06 -22.85
CA ASP A 151 29.52 12.91 -23.98
C ASP A 151 29.28 12.18 -25.32
N LEU A 152 28.64 12.85 -26.28
CA LEU A 152 28.52 12.39 -27.67
C LEU A 152 29.07 13.49 -28.57
N ASP A 153 30.32 13.26 -28.99
CA ASP A 153 31.17 14.10 -29.86
C ASP A 153 30.44 14.57 -31.13
N LEU A 154 30.03 15.83 -31.13
CA LEU A 154 29.76 16.64 -32.31
C LEU A 154 30.81 17.76 -32.36
N GLY A 155 31.98 17.44 -32.90
CA GLY A 155 33.11 18.35 -33.05
C GLY A 155 32.74 19.77 -33.47
N LEU A 156 32.85 20.70 -32.52
CA LEU A 156 32.81 22.15 -32.71
C LEU A 156 33.78 22.84 -31.73
N THR A 157 35.04 22.91 -32.15
CA THR A 157 36.05 23.97 -31.95
C THR A 157 36.22 24.65 -30.57
N ASP A 158 37.35 24.31 -29.93
CA ASP A 158 38.27 25.15 -29.12
C ASP A 158 37.69 26.35 -28.35
N THR A 159 37.33 26.11 -27.09
CA THR A 159 37.47 27.09 -26.00
C THR A 159 37.88 26.37 -24.72
N ASP A 160 38.83 26.95 -23.99
CA ASP A 160 39.52 26.40 -22.79
C ASP A 160 38.55 25.73 -21.77
N PRO A 161 38.78 24.47 -21.33
CA PRO A 161 37.76 23.67 -20.62
C PRO A 161 38.00 23.51 -19.10
N ASP A 162 38.15 24.59 -18.32
CA ASP A 162 38.43 24.41 -16.87
C ASP A 162 37.84 25.49 -15.92
N THR A 163 36.76 26.18 -16.30
CA THR A 163 36.05 27.09 -15.39
C THR A 163 34.54 26.94 -15.52
N ASP A 164 33.87 26.63 -14.41
CA ASP A 164 32.41 26.55 -14.31
C ASP A 164 31.75 27.89 -14.70
N PRO A 165 30.59 27.86 -15.38
CA PRO A 165 29.92 29.08 -15.81
C PRO A 165 29.44 29.89 -14.59
N THR A 166 29.62 31.20 -14.65
CA THR A 166 29.14 32.10 -13.60
C THR A 166 27.77 32.70 -13.98
N TRP A 167 26.82 32.64 -13.06
CA TRP A 167 25.46 33.18 -13.19
C TRP A 167 25.27 34.39 -12.28
N ARG A 168 24.61 35.42 -12.81
CA ARG A 168 24.08 36.53 -12.01
C ARG A 168 22.61 36.30 -11.72
N VAL A 169 22.27 36.23 -10.44
CA VAL A 169 20.90 36.15 -9.95
C VAL A 169 20.56 37.43 -9.21
N ARG A 170 19.60 38.20 -9.72
CA ARG A 170 19.05 39.37 -9.04
C ARG A 170 17.73 38.98 -8.41
N PHE A 171 17.65 39.16 -7.10
CA PHE A 171 16.52 38.77 -6.27
C PHE A 171 16.00 39.96 -5.46
N GLN A 172 14.74 40.32 -5.71
CA GLN A 172 14.04 41.39 -5.00
C GLN A 172 12.74 40.84 -4.38
N PRO A 173 12.71 40.58 -3.06
CA PRO A 173 11.50 40.19 -2.35
C PRO A 173 10.40 41.22 -2.44
N GLY A 174 9.16 40.74 -2.56
CA GLY A 174 7.97 41.53 -2.27
C GLY A 174 7.60 41.50 -0.79
N PRO A 175 6.74 42.41 -0.32
CA PRO A 175 6.26 42.43 1.08
C PRO A 175 5.62 41.11 1.53
N MET A 176 4.91 40.43 0.63
CA MET A 176 4.23 39.16 0.92
C MET A 176 5.18 37.99 1.19
N LEU A 177 6.43 38.07 0.72
CA LEU A 177 7.43 37.02 0.98
C LEU A 177 7.66 36.87 2.49
N TYR A 178 7.90 37.98 3.18
CA TYR A 178 8.11 38.01 4.64
C TYR A 178 6.81 37.81 5.42
N ALA A 179 5.69 38.34 4.95
CA ALA A 179 4.38 38.15 5.60
C ALA A 179 3.99 36.66 5.67
N ASN A 180 4.41 35.87 4.70
CA ASN A 180 4.23 34.41 4.66
C ASN A 180 5.33 33.63 5.40
N GLY A 181 6.27 34.31 6.06
CA GLY A 181 7.33 33.70 6.86
C GLY A 181 8.51 33.13 6.06
N ASN A 182 8.63 33.47 4.77
CA ASN A 182 9.79 33.08 3.98
C ASN A 182 10.99 33.94 4.33
N GLU A 183 12.16 33.30 4.42
CA GLU A 183 13.41 33.95 4.80
C GLU A 183 14.46 33.76 3.70
N PRO A 184 14.93 34.83 3.04
CA PRO A 184 15.90 34.78 1.94
C PRO A 184 17.17 33.99 2.23
N LEU A 185 17.60 33.97 3.50
CA LEU A 185 18.80 33.21 3.89
C LEU A 185 18.71 31.71 3.56
N PHE A 186 17.50 31.12 3.57
CA PHE A 186 17.34 29.70 3.20
C PHE A 186 17.53 29.48 1.69
N LEU A 187 17.06 30.42 0.86
CA LEU A 187 17.26 30.40 -0.59
C LEU A 187 18.75 30.52 -0.92
N PHE A 188 19.48 31.40 -0.24
CA PHE A 188 20.92 31.55 -0.47
C PHE A 188 21.74 30.34 0.00
N ARG A 189 21.25 29.62 1.03
CA ARG A 189 21.87 28.36 1.43
C ARG A 189 21.66 27.28 0.37
N ALA A 190 20.44 27.15 -0.15
CA ALA A 190 20.16 26.25 -1.26
C ALA A 190 21.02 26.56 -2.49
N LEU A 191 21.16 27.84 -2.86
CA LEU A 191 22.03 28.25 -3.98
C LEU A 191 23.52 27.98 -3.71
N ARG A 192 23.99 28.11 -2.46
CA ARG A 192 25.36 27.75 -2.10
C ARG A 192 25.60 26.25 -2.13
N ASP A 193 24.56 25.44 -1.95
CA ASP A 193 24.66 24.00 -2.11
C ASP A 193 24.81 23.62 -3.61
N LEU A 194 24.43 24.51 -4.54
CA LEU A 194 24.66 24.36 -5.98
C LEU A 194 26.05 24.83 -6.45
N GLY A 195 26.77 25.65 -5.69
CA GLY A 195 28.09 26.16 -6.12
C GLY A 195 28.67 27.32 -5.29
N GLU A 196 29.74 27.94 -5.79
CA GLU A 196 30.36 29.10 -5.12
C GLU A 196 29.46 30.34 -5.27
N LEU A 197 28.93 30.83 -4.15
CA LEU A 197 27.97 31.92 -4.10
C LEU A 197 28.55 33.17 -3.41
N ASP A 198 28.68 34.25 -4.17
CA ASP A 198 28.92 35.60 -3.65
C ASP A 198 27.61 36.37 -3.53
N VAL A 199 27.35 36.92 -2.34
CA VAL A 199 26.09 37.61 -2.01
C VAL A 199 26.36 39.08 -1.73
N THR A 200 25.71 39.97 -2.48
CA THR A 200 25.73 41.42 -2.24
C THR A 200 24.33 41.94 -1.92
N CYS A 201 24.18 42.55 -0.75
CA CYS A 201 22.93 43.22 -0.35
C CYS A 201 22.84 44.60 -1.01
N GLN A 202 21.69 44.88 -1.62
CA GLN A 202 21.32 46.18 -2.16
C GLN A 202 20.43 46.89 -1.13
N ASP A 203 20.94 47.97 -0.54
CA ASP A 203 20.30 48.79 0.50
C ASP A 203 19.84 50.16 -0.01
N ASN A 204 19.84 50.37 -1.33
CA ASN A 204 19.60 51.68 -1.94
C ASN A 204 18.18 52.24 -1.71
N ASP A 205 17.21 51.38 -1.39
CA ASP A 205 15.81 51.76 -1.17
C ASP A 205 15.45 51.85 0.33
N LEU A 206 16.45 51.79 1.22
CA LEU A 206 16.23 51.95 2.66
C LEU A 206 15.92 53.41 3.02
N PRO A 207 14.70 53.72 3.51
CA PRO A 207 14.38 55.05 3.99
C PRO A 207 15.10 55.34 5.33
N PRO A 208 15.21 56.62 5.72
CA PRO A 208 15.63 56.98 7.07
C PRO A 208 14.77 56.28 8.13
N LEU A 209 15.35 55.95 9.30
CA LEU A 209 14.68 55.20 10.37
C LEU A 209 13.32 55.79 10.80
N ALA A 210 13.13 57.11 10.66
CA ALA A 210 11.87 57.78 10.98
C ALA A 210 10.71 57.41 10.04
N ASP A 211 11.03 57.03 8.80
CA ASP A 211 10.08 56.72 7.72
C ASP A 211 10.14 55.23 7.32
N LEU A 212 10.83 54.39 8.12
CA LEU A 212 11.00 52.96 7.84
C LEU A 212 9.71 52.19 8.14
N ASP A 213 9.05 51.75 7.08
CA ASP A 213 7.96 50.77 7.16
C ASP A 213 8.54 49.36 7.32
N CYS A 214 8.29 48.73 8.48
CA CYS A 214 8.79 47.39 8.80
C CYS A 214 8.05 46.28 8.06
N GLU A 215 6.91 46.58 7.43
CA GLU A 215 6.13 45.60 6.64
C GLU A 215 6.53 45.60 5.16
N HIS A 216 7.42 46.52 4.74
CA HIS A 216 7.88 46.64 3.36
C HIS A 216 9.27 46.01 3.14
N ALA A 217 9.46 45.43 1.95
CA ALA A 217 10.69 44.76 1.55
C ALA A 217 11.71 45.75 0.94
N HIS A 218 12.47 46.46 1.78
CA HIS A 218 13.43 47.49 1.35
C HIS A 218 14.78 46.95 0.85
N LEU A 219 15.08 45.68 1.09
CA LEU A 219 16.35 45.04 0.73
C LEU A 219 16.20 44.24 -0.57
N GLY A 220 17.19 44.35 -1.44
CA GLY A 220 17.39 43.49 -2.60
C GLY A 220 18.72 42.77 -2.53
N TRP A 221 18.93 41.78 -3.40
CA TRP A 221 20.17 41.00 -3.45
C TRP A 221 20.62 40.79 -4.88
N ASP A 222 21.91 41.04 -5.11
CA ASP A 222 22.61 40.61 -6.31
C ASP A 222 23.55 39.45 -5.90
N LEU A 223 23.34 38.31 -6.53
CA LEU A 223 24.05 37.06 -6.26
C LEU A 223 24.88 36.69 -7.48
N SER A 224 26.14 36.29 -7.26
CA SER A 224 26.99 35.70 -8.28
C SER A 224 27.22 34.24 -7.91
N LEU A 225 26.70 33.32 -8.72
CA LEU A 225 26.79 31.89 -8.47
C LEU A 225 27.63 31.24 -9.57
N THR A 226 28.77 30.69 -9.22
CA THR A 226 29.60 29.89 -10.12
C THR A 226 29.25 28.42 -9.88
N THR A 227 28.64 27.79 -10.88
CA THR A 227 28.12 26.41 -10.78
C THR A 227 28.10 25.75 -12.15
N SER A 228 28.30 24.43 -12.18
CA SER A 228 28.10 23.59 -13.36
C SER A 228 26.61 23.31 -13.65
N GLU A 229 25.71 23.64 -12.73
CA GLU A 229 24.25 23.47 -12.84
C GLU A 229 23.63 24.46 -13.84
N ASP A 230 22.50 24.05 -14.44
CA ASP A 230 21.80 24.85 -15.43
C ASP A 230 20.85 25.91 -14.81
N ARG A 231 20.29 26.78 -15.66
CA ARG A 231 19.35 27.83 -15.22
C ARG A 231 18.11 27.26 -14.51
N ALA A 232 17.66 26.05 -14.89
CA ALA A 232 16.44 25.46 -14.33
C ALA A 232 16.68 25.03 -12.89
N ALA A 233 17.82 24.40 -12.60
CA ALA A 233 18.23 24.05 -11.23
C ALA A 233 18.36 25.29 -10.33
N ILE A 234 18.90 26.39 -10.86
CA ILE A 234 18.97 27.67 -10.11
C ILE A 234 17.57 28.24 -9.86
N ALA A 235 16.64 28.11 -10.81
CA ALA A 235 15.27 28.61 -10.68
C ALA A 235 14.43 27.78 -9.69
N GLU A 236 14.65 26.46 -9.61
CA GLU A 236 13.99 25.55 -8.66
C GLU A 236 14.19 25.99 -7.20
N ALA A 237 15.38 26.50 -6.87
CA ALA A 237 15.65 27.06 -5.54
C ALA A 237 14.69 28.21 -5.14
N PHE A 238 14.02 28.85 -6.11
CA PHE A 238 13.05 29.92 -5.90
C PHE A 238 11.60 29.53 -6.18
N GLU A 239 11.30 28.28 -6.55
CA GLU A 239 9.94 27.82 -6.93
C GLU A 239 8.92 28.09 -5.82
N PHE A 240 9.28 27.82 -4.56
CA PHE A 240 8.42 28.04 -3.40
C PHE A 240 8.11 29.51 -3.09
N VAL A 241 8.86 30.44 -3.69
CA VAL A 241 8.63 31.89 -3.58
C VAL A 241 8.23 32.52 -4.91
N GLU A 242 7.86 31.70 -5.91
CA GLU A 242 7.39 32.17 -7.21
C GLU A 242 6.15 33.06 -7.03
N GLY A 243 6.16 34.23 -7.67
CA GLY A 243 5.10 35.24 -7.53
C GLY A 243 5.18 36.09 -6.25
N LEU A 244 6.12 35.80 -5.32
CA LEU A 244 6.36 36.61 -4.11
C LEU A 244 7.62 37.49 -4.21
N CYS A 245 8.41 37.36 -5.28
CA CYS A 245 9.62 38.15 -5.55
C CYS A 245 9.77 38.45 -7.05
N ALA A 246 10.56 39.47 -7.38
CA ALA A 246 11.11 39.65 -8.72
C ALA A 246 12.48 38.96 -8.80
N LEU A 247 12.64 38.08 -9.78
CA LEU A 247 13.81 37.24 -9.98
C LEU A 247 14.31 37.34 -11.41
N GLU A 248 15.60 37.63 -11.59
CA GLU A 248 16.28 37.61 -12.89
C GLU A 248 17.53 36.73 -12.80
N ILE A 249 17.69 35.77 -13.72
CA ILE A 249 18.84 34.86 -13.78
C ILE A 249 19.48 34.99 -15.16
N GLN A 250 20.76 35.38 -15.23
CA GLN A 250 21.50 35.63 -16.47
C GLN A 250 22.93 35.05 -16.39
N PRO A 251 23.47 34.43 -17.45
CA PRO A 251 24.87 33.99 -17.49
C PRO A 251 25.82 35.19 -17.64
N LEU A 252 26.99 35.16 -16.97
CA LEU A 252 28.00 36.22 -17.01
C LEU A 252 29.00 36.07 -18.17
N ASP A 253 29.23 34.84 -18.65
CA ASP A 253 30.18 34.54 -19.72
C ASP A 253 29.50 34.47 -21.09
N GLY A 254 30.02 35.25 -22.04
CA GLY A 254 29.48 35.36 -23.40
C GLY A 254 29.81 34.16 -24.29
N ALA A 255 28.92 33.16 -24.34
CA ALA A 255 28.75 32.20 -25.44
C ALA A 255 27.27 31.71 -25.45
N PRO A 256 26.71 31.30 -26.60
CA PRO A 256 25.33 31.58 -26.98
C PRO A 256 24.30 30.83 -26.14
N ALA A 257 23.17 31.51 -25.89
CA ALA A 257 21.96 30.89 -25.40
C ALA A 257 21.54 29.74 -26.34
N LEU A 258 21.63 28.49 -25.86
CA LEU A 258 20.79 27.40 -26.33
C LEU A 258 19.35 27.64 -25.84
N ALA A 259 18.76 28.73 -26.32
CA ALA A 259 17.33 28.90 -26.37
C ALA A 259 16.84 28.32 -27.71
N ASP A 260 15.66 27.70 -27.67
CA ASP A 260 14.89 27.14 -28.79
C ASP A 260 15.20 25.72 -29.27
N LEU A 261 15.05 24.74 -28.37
CA LEU A 261 14.45 23.44 -28.71
C LEU A 261 13.00 23.28 -28.19
N ALA A 262 12.52 24.21 -27.36
CA ALA A 262 11.09 24.31 -27.01
C ALA A 262 10.25 24.97 -28.14
N ALA A 263 10.86 25.79 -29.01
CA ALA A 263 10.17 26.44 -30.12
C ALA A 263 9.96 25.55 -31.36
N LEU A 264 10.58 24.35 -31.43
CA LEU A 264 10.32 23.40 -32.53
C LEU A 264 9.18 22.41 -32.24
N SER A 265 8.77 22.28 -30.97
CA SER A 265 7.59 21.47 -30.58
C SER A 265 6.26 22.23 -30.77
N ALA A 266 6.31 23.56 -30.87
CA ALA A 266 5.14 24.41 -31.12
C ALA A 266 4.83 24.63 -32.62
N LEU A 267 5.56 23.97 -33.52
CA LEU A 267 5.43 24.09 -34.99
C LEU A 267 4.89 22.82 -35.67
N ILE A 268 4.36 21.85 -34.90
CA ILE A 268 3.69 20.64 -35.44
C ILE A 268 2.21 20.53 -35.00
N ASP A 269 1.77 21.28 -33.98
CA ASP A 269 0.34 21.39 -33.61
C ASP A 269 -0.20 22.80 -33.92
N ASP A 270 -0.35 23.13 -35.20
CA ASP A 270 -1.40 24.04 -35.70
C ASP A 270 -1.34 24.13 -37.24
N VAL A 271 -1.96 23.14 -37.90
CA VAL A 271 -2.56 23.33 -39.22
C VAL A 271 -3.98 22.79 -39.14
N GLU A 272 -4.90 23.53 -38.54
CA GLU A 272 -6.26 23.65 -39.05
C GLU A 272 -6.98 24.89 -38.48
N GLU A 273 -7.30 25.81 -39.40
CA GLU A 273 -8.34 26.84 -39.35
C GLU A 273 -8.15 28.09 -38.46
N ALA A 274 -7.59 29.14 -39.09
CA ALA A 274 -8.06 30.50 -38.90
C ALA A 274 -8.34 31.15 -40.27
N GLU A 275 -9.52 31.74 -40.42
CA GLU A 275 -9.88 32.97 -41.17
C GLU A 275 -11.43 33.06 -41.14
N THR A 276 -12.16 34.16 -40.87
CA THR A 276 -11.87 35.59 -40.68
C THR A 276 -13.15 36.31 -40.18
N VAL A 277 -12.98 37.31 -39.30
CA VAL A 277 -13.51 38.71 -39.34
C VAL A 277 -15.05 38.97 -39.43
N ASP A 278 -15.65 39.54 -38.37
CA ASP A 278 -16.08 40.97 -38.24
C ASP A 278 -17.43 41.23 -37.52
N THR A 279 -17.45 42.39 -36.85
CA THR A 279 -18.56 43.26 -36.40
C THR A 279 -19.26 43.01 -35.05
N ALA A 280 -18.95 43.91 -34.11
CA ALA A 280 -19.84 44.37 -33.03
C ALA A 280 -20.84 45.43 -33.57
N PRO A 281 -21.66 46.16 -32.78
CA PRO A 281 -22.01 46.08 -31.34
C PRO A 281 -23.54 46.25 -31.06
N THR A 282 -24.01 46.15 -29.80
CA THR A 282 -24.71 47.24 -29.06
C THR A 282 -25.44 46.81 -27.77
N ALA A 283 -25.18 47.60 -26.71
CA ALA A 283 -26.11 48.21 -25.75
C ALA A 283 -26.88 47.37 -24.70
N ASN A 284 -26.46 47.55 -23.44
CA ASN A 284 -27.26 47.64 -22.20
C ASN A 284 -28.33 48.77 -22.32
N PRO A 285 -29.36 48.97 -21.44
CA PRO A 285 -29.36 48.66 -19.99
C PRO A 285 -30.73 48.36 -19.30
N ASP A 286 -30.64 48.08 -17.98
CA ASP A 286 -31.55 48.43 -16.87
C ASP A 286 -33.05 48.03 -16.86
N LEU A 287 -33.53 47.47 -15.73
CA LEU A 287 -34.33 48.19 -14.71
C LEU A 287 -34.96 47.23 -13.67
N VAL A 288 -34.54 47.42 -12.42
CA VAL A 288 -35.26 47.51 -11.12
C VAL A 288 -36.63 46.82 -10.85
N GLU A 289 -36.67 46.36 -9.58
CA GLU A 289 -37.74 46.48 -8.55
C GLU A 289 -38.76 45.34 -8.35
N ASP A 290 -38.62 44.73 -7.17
CA ASP A 290 -39.61 44.47 -6.12
C ASP A 290 -41.03 44.00 -6.47
N ALA A 291 -41.43 42.86 -5.89
CA ALA A 291 -42.38 42.86 -4.77
C ALA A 291 -42.87 41.44 -4.40
N GLU A 292 -42.78 41.16 -3.09
CA GLU A 292 -43.75 40.47 -2.22
C GLU A 292 -44.48 39.19 -2.67
N ALA A 293 -44.22 38.12 -1.91
CA ALA A 293 -45.18 37.06 -1.60
C ALA A 293 -46.41 37.65 -0.87
N PRO A 294 -47.62 37.03 -0.89
CA PRO A 294 -47.87 35.85 -0.04
C PRO A 294 -49.01 34.88 -0.48
N ASP A 295 -49.12 33.80 0.31
CA ASP A 295 -50.31 32.99 0.63
C ASP A 295 -50.91 32.00 -0.40
N GLU A 296 -50.63 30.71 -0.12
CA GLU A 296 -51.62 29.62 -0.13
C GLU A 296 -52.78 29.92 0.87
N PRO A 297 -53.99 29.29 0.82
CA PRO A 297 -54.22 27.86 0.54
C PRO A 297 -55.55 27.41 -0.11
N GLN A 298 -55.50 26.15 -0.58
CA GLN A 298 -56.52 25.07 -0.56
C GLN A 298 -57.98 25.35 -0.98
N MET A 299 -58.55 24.50 -1.86
CA MET A 299 -59.23 23.24 -1.46
C MET A 299 -60.06 22.61 -2.62
N ASP A 300 -59.90 21.29 -2.77
CA ASP A 300 -60.82 20.23 -3.24
C ASP A 300 -61.64 20.32 -4.55
N ALA A 301 -61.48 19.29 -5.39
CA ALA A 301 -62.52 18.26 -5.59
C ALA A 301 -62.07 17.10 -6.52
N ALA A 302 -62.17 15.88 -6.00
CA ALA A 302 -62.04 14.59 -6.69
C ALA A 302 -63.28 14.26 -7.58
N PRO A 303 -63.50 13.02 -8.07
CA PRO A 303 -62.66 12.09 -8.84
C PRO A 303 -63.37 11.61 -10.15
N LYS A 304 -62.67 10.93 -11.06
CA LYS A 304 -63.30 10.05 -12.07
C LYS A 304 -62.56 8.72 -12.22
N ILE A 305 -63.38 7.68 -12.35
CA ILE A 305 -63.12 6.23 -12.25
C ILE A 305 -62.45 5.66 -13.52
N ALA A 306 -61.64 4.61 -13.30
CA ALA A 306 -60.94 3.72 -14.23
C ALA A 306 -61.83 3.06 -15.32
N ALA A 307 -61.38 2.43 -16.41
CA ALA A 307 -60.21 1.57 -16.69
C ALA A 307 -60.12 1.30 -18.24
N PRO A 308 -59.34 0.33 -18.80
CA PRO A 308 -58.05 -0.27 -18.43
C PRO A 308 -57.03 -0.41 -19.62
N SER A 309 -55.75 -0.57 -19.25
CA SER A 309 -54.74 -1.50 -19.81
C SER A 309 -54.29 -1.43 -21.28
N ALA A 310 -53.05 -0.95 -21.48
CA ALA A 310 -52.09 -1.48 -22.45
C ALA A 310 -50.70 -1.57 -21.80
N ALA A 311 -50.00 -2.69 -22.04
CA ALA A 311 -48.75 -3.10 -21.39
C ALA A 311 -47.54 -2.19 -21.72
N PRO A 312 -46.57 -2.00 -20.80
CA PRO A 312 -45.33 -1.28 -21.10
C PRO A 312 -44.22 -2.21 -21.61
N ALA A 313 -43.43 -1.67 -22.54
CA ALA A 313 -42.18 -2.21 -23.07
C ALA A 313 -41.02 -2.04 -22.06
N PRO A 314 -39.92 -2.82 -22.17
CA PRO A 314 -38.89 -2.88 -21.13
C PRO A 314 -38.02 -1.63 -21.09
N GLU A 315 -37.82 -1.13 -19.87
CA GLU A 315 -36.97 -0.01 -19.49
C GLU A 315 -35.49 -0.38 -19.66
N ARG A 316 -34.72 0.49 -20.33
CA ARG A 316 -33.26 0.39 -20.40
C ARG A 316 -32.67 0.85 -19.09
N VAL A 317 -31.91 -0.02 -18.43
CA VAL A 317 -31.16 0.28 -17.20
C VAL A 317 -29.92 1.10 -17.56
N SER A 318 -29.81 2.32 -17.03
CA SER A 318 -28.59 3.11 -17.06
C SER A 318 -27.59 2.57 -16.01
N PRO A 319 -26.27 2.61 -16.28
CA PRO A 319 -25.26 2.15 -15.33
C PRO A 319 -25.19 3.04 -14.07
N PRO A 320 -24.79 2.48 -12.91
CA PRO A 320 -24.79 3.20 -11.64
C PRO A 320 -23.66 4.24 -11.61
N ALA A 321 -23.99 5.41 -11.06
CA ALA A 321 -23.06 6.52 -10.86
C ALA A 321 -21.95 6.15 -9.86
N THR A 322 -20.72 6.52 -10.19
CA THR A 322 -19.51 6.38 -9.38
C THR A 322 -19.67 7.08 -8.02
N PRO A 323 -19.26 6.47 -6.89
CA PRO A 323 -19.31 7.13 -5.58
C PRO A 323 -18.33 8.31 -5.55
N ALA A 324 -18.76 9.44 -5.00
CA ALA A 324 -17.91 10.59 -4.72
C ALA A 324 -16.78 10.23 -3.73
N PRO A 325 -15.59 10.84 -3.83
CA PRO A 325 -14.47 10.55 -2.94
C PRO A 325 -14.82 10.91 -1.49
N ALA A 326 -14.64 9.93 -0.59
CA ALA A 326 -14.88 10.10 0.83
C ALA A 326 -13.88 11.12 1.42
N THR A 327 -14.37 12.02 2.25
CA THR A 327 -13.53 12.94 3.04
C THR A 327 -12.57 12.14 3.92
N PRO A 328 -11.27 12.53 4.00
CA PRO A 328 -10.30 11.79 4.80
C PRO A 328 -10.72 11.83 6.26
N ARG A 329 -11.10 10.65 6.80
CA ARG A 329 -11.36 10.50 8.23
C ARG A 329 -10.05 10.69 8.97
N ALA A 330 -10.05 11.56 9.98
CA ALA A 330 -8.92 11.69 10.89
C ALA A 330 -8.66 10.34 11.57
N THR A 331 -7.58 9.66 11.19
CA THR A 331 -7.14 8.41 11.81
C THR A 331 -6.23 8.74 12.99
N VAL A 332 -6.45 8.08 14.13
CA VAL A 332 -5.60 8.21 15.31
C VAL A 332 -4.84 6.90 15.46
N ARG A 333 -3.52 6.96 15.24
CA ARG A 333 -2.62 5.82 15.50
C ARG A 333 -2.38 5.71 17.00
N VAL A 334 -2.69 4.55 17.58
CA VAL A 334 -2.54 4.29 19.01
C VAL A 334 -1.58 3.13 19.20
N ASP A 335 -0.66 3.28 20.15
CA ASP A 335 0.27 2.23 20.56
C ASP A 335 -0.48 1.00 21.10
N LEU A 336 -0.13 -0.18 20.57
CA LEU A 336 -0.72 -1.47 20.92
C LEU A 336 -0.64 -1.77 22.43
N ASP A 337 0.45 -1.41 23.08
CA ASP A 337 0.66 -1.65 24.51
C ASP A 337 -0.39 -0.92 25.37
N ARG A 338 -0.92 0.21 24.87
CA ARG A 338 -1.97 0.97 25.56
C ARG A 338 -3.30 0.23 25.46
N ILE A 339 -3.61 -0.35 24.31
CA ILE A 339 -4.82 -1.15 24.11
C ILE A 339 -4.76 -2.43 24.94
N ASP A 340 -3.60 -3.07 25.05
CA ASP A 340 -3.39 -4.24 25.91
C ASP A 340 -3.62 -3.93 27.39
N ARG A 341 -3.13 -2.79 27.88
CA ARG A 341 -3.43 -2.33 29.25
C ARG A 341 -4.93 -2.11 29.47
N LEU A 342 -5.65 -1.55 28.49
CA LEU A 342 -7.09 -1.39 28.60
C LEU A 342 -7.81 -2.75 28.72
N VAL A 343 -7.42 -3.75 27.93
CA VAL A 343 -8.00 -5.10 28.03
C VAL A 343 -7.74 -5.72 29.40
N ASN A 344 -6.54 -5.58 29.95
CA ASN A 344 -6.22 -6.07 31.29
C ASN A 344 -7.06 -5.39 32.38
N LEU A 345 -7.20 -4.07 32.32
CA LEU A 345 -8.02 -3.30 33.26
C LEU A 345 -9.50 -3.70 33.20
N VAL A 346 -10.04 -3.86 31.99
CA VAL A 346 -11.42 -4.37 31.81
C VAL A 346 -11.55 -5.78 32.37
N GLY A 347 -10.55 -6.63 32.18
CA GLY A 347 -10.49 -7.96 32.79
C GLY A 347 -10.53 -7.92 34.32
N GLU A 348 -9.77 -7.02 34.94
CA GLU A 348 -9.80 -6.81 36.41
C GLU A 348 -11.16 -6.30 36.89
N ILE A 349 -11.83 -5.43 36.13
CA ILE A 349 -13.19 -4.97 36.44
C ILE A 349 -14.17 -6.16 36.44
N VAL A 350 -14.09 -7.04 35.44
CA VAL A 350 -14.95 -8.24 35.36
C VAL A 350 -14.73 -9.17 36.55
N ILE A 351 -13.47 -9.38 36.98
CA ILE A 351 -13.14 -10.18 38.17
C ILE A 351 -13.73 -9.55 39.44
N ASN A 352 -13.53 -8.24 39.63
CA ASN A 352 -14.05 -7.52 40.79
C ASN A 352 -15.58 -7.51 40.82
N GLN A 353 -16.22 -7.38 39.67
CA GLN A 353 -17.68 -7.46 39.52
C GLN A 353 -18.21 -8.85 39.91
N ALA A 354 -17.54 -9.93 39.51
CA ALA A 354 -17.92 -11.29 39.91
C ALA A 354 -17.82 -11.47 41.44
N MET A 355 -16.74 -10.95 42.05
CA MET A 355 -16.57 -10.95 43.52
C MET A 355 -17.65 -10.14 44.24
N LEU A 356 -18.04 -8.98 43.70
CA LEU A 356 -19.14 -8.17 44.23
C LEU A 356 -20.48 -8.90 44.11
N SER A 357 -20.74 -9.56 42.98
CA SER A 357 -21.94 -10.36 42.77
C SER A 357 -22.06 -11.49 43.77
N GLN A 358 -20.97 -12.23 43.99
CA GLN A 358 -20.91 -13.28 45.00
C GLN A 358 -21.10 -12.73 46.42
N SER A 359 -20.53 -11.56 46.73
CA SER A 359 -20.68 -10.92 48.04
C SER A 359 -22.12 -10.46 48.31
N VAL A 360 -22.79 -9.91 47.30
CA VAL A 360 -24.21 -9.52 47.35
C VAL A 360 -25.11 -10.74 47.54
N GLU A 361 -24.78 -11.86 46.87
CA GLU A 361 -25.49 -13.13 47.03
C GLU A 361 -25.28 -13.73 48.43
N ALA A 362 -24.03 -13.76 48.93
CA ALA A 362 -23.70 -14.24 50.26
C ALA A 362 -24.33 -13.40 51.38
N ALA A 363 -24.54 -12.10 51.15
CA ALA A 363 -25.24 -11.20 52.07
C ALA A 363 -26.77 -11.42 52.10
N GLY A 364 -27.32 -12.31 51.26
CA GLY A 364 -28.75 -12.62 51.22
C GLY A 364 -29.61 -11.47 50.68
N ILE A 365 -29.03 -10.59 49.85
CA ILE A 365 -29.76 -9.45 49.30
C ILE A 365 -30.83 -9.96 48.31
N PRO A 366 -32.11 -9.55 48.46
CA PRO A 366 -33.20 -10.02 47.61
C PRO A 366 -32.97 -9.70 46.12
N PRO A 367 -33.42 -10.55 45.18
CA PRO A 367 -33.24 -10.38 43.73
C PRO A 367 -33.64 -8.99 43.21
N ASN A 368 -34.73 -8.43 43.73
CA ASN A 368 -35.30 -7.15 43.30
C ASN A 368 -34.81 -5.94 44.11
N SER A 369 -33.71 -6.09 44.86
CA SER A 369 -33.10 -4.98 45.58
C SER A 369 -32.47 -4.00 44.58
N PRO A 370 -32.56 -2.67 44.82
CA PRO A 370 -31.87 -1.67 44.00
C PRO A 370 -30.36 -1.96 43.84
N VAL A 371 -29.74 -2.59 44.84
CA VAL A 371 -28.32 -2.99 44.79
C VAL A 371 -28.07 -4.06 43.74
N ARG A 372 -28.96 -5.04 43.58
CA ARG A 372 -28.82 -6.10 42.57
C ARG A 372 -29.10 -5.58 41.17
N THR A 373 -30.13 -4.75 41.01
CA THR A 373 -30.42 -4.10 39.72
C THR A 373 -29.26 -3.21 39.27
N GLY A 374 -28.73 -2.37 40.17
CA GLY A 374 -27.55 -1.55 39.85
C GLY A 374 -26.29 -2.38 39.55
N LEU A 375 -26.13 -3.53 40.20
CA LEU A 375 -25.05 -4.45 39.87
C LEU A 375 -25.24 -5.05 38.47
N GLU A 376 -26.44 -5.51 38.11
CA GLU A 376 -26.79 -6.04 36.78
C GLU A 376 -26.54 -5.01 35.66
N GLU A 377 -26.93 -3.76 35.87
CA GLU A 377 -26.62 -2.64 34.97
C GLU A 377 -25.12 -2.42 34.83
N PHE A 378 -24.38 -2.43 35.94
CA PHE A 378 -22.91 -2.35 35.93
C PHE A 378 -22.27 -3.53 35.17
N GLN A 379 -22.84 -4.73 35.27
CA GLN A 379 -22.38 -5.89 34.49
C GLN A 379 -22.58 -5.68 32.99
N GLN A 380 -23.72 -5.09 32.60
CA GLN A 380 -24.01 -4.81 31.20
C GLN A 380 -23.06 -3.75 30.64
N LEU A 381 -22.88 -2.64 31.35
CA LEU A 381 -21.94 -1.59 30.94
C LEU A 381 -20.51 -2.12 30.82
N THR A 382 -20.09 -3.01 31.72
CA THR A 382 -18.76 -3.62 31.65
C THR A 382 -18.62 -4.52 30.41
N ARG A 383 -19.66 -5.28 30.05
CA ARG A 383 -19.69 -6.07 28.80
C ARG A 383 -19.63 -5.17 27.56
N ASP A 384 -20.39 -4.10 27.55
CA ASP A 384 -20.41 -3.15 26.42
C ASP A 384 -19.04 -2.45 26.25
N ILE A 385 -18.37 -2.11 27.36
CA ILE A 385 -16.98 -1.60 27.34
C ILE A 385 -16.02 -2.67 26.81
N GLN A 386 -16.15 -3.92 27.25
CA GLN A 386 -15.30 -5.01 26.78
C GLN A 386 -15.43 -5.22 25.28
N GLU A 387 -16.65 -5.25 24.75
CA GLU A 387 -16.92 -5.38 23.31
C GLU A 387 -16.35 -4.17 22.54
N SER A 388 -16.53 -2.96 23.05
CA SER A 388 -15.98 -1.74 22.44
C SER A 388 -14.45 -1.76 22.39
N VAL A 389 -13.78 -2.22 23.46
CA VAL A 389 -12.31 -2.34 23.48
C VAL A 389 -11.82 -3.44 22.53
N MET A 390 -12.55 -4.56 22.40
CA MET A 390 -12.24 -5.58 21.41
C MET A 390 -12.36 -5.04 19.97
N MET A 391 -13.41 -4.26 19.68
CA MET A 391 -13.58 -3.62 18.37
C MET A 391 -12.45 -2.64 18.03
N ILE A 392 -11.89 -1.94 19.02
CA ILE A 392 -10.73 -1.05 18.80
C ILE A 392 -9.48 -1.84 18.36
N ARG A 393 -9.36 -3.11 18.75
CA ARG A 393 -8.25 -4.00 18.34
C ARG A 393 -8.52 -4.73 17.03
N ALA A 394 -9.72 -4.61 16.47
CA ALA A 394 -10.08 -5.34 15.27
C ALA A 394 -9.23 -4.83 14.08
N GLN A 395 -8.63 -5.76 13.35
CA GLN A 395 -7.82 -5.50 12.17
C GLN A 395 -8.34 -6.36 11.01
N PRO A 396 -8.29 -5.87 9.76
CA PRO A 396 -8.66 -6.69 8.61
C PRO A 396 -7.75 -7.92 8.50
N VAL A 397 -8.30 -9.05 8.06
CA VAL A 397 -7.53 -10.29 7.81
C VAL A 397 -6.69 -10.26 6.54
N LYS A 398 -6.69 -9.14 5.79
CA LYS A 398 -5.97 -8.99 4.53
C LYS A 398 -4.49 -9.36 4.61
N SER A 399 -3.77 -8.88 5.63
CA SER A 399 -2.35 -9.19 5.82
C SER A 399 -2.09 -10.69 6.06
N LEU A 400 -3.01 -11.37 6.76
CA LEU A 400 -2.97 -12.81 6.96
C LEU A 400 -3.19 -13.57 5.65
N PHE A 401 -4.13 -13.10 4.83
CA PHE A 401 -4.45 -13.72 3.53
C PHE A 401 -3.31 -13.53 2.54
N GLN A 402 -2.70 -12.35 2.48
CA GLN A 402 -1.49 -12.09 1.70
C GLN A 402 -0.34 -13.04 2.09
N ARG A 403 -0.15 -13.27 3.40
CA ARG A 403 0.80 -14.27 3.89
C ARG A 403 0.45 -15.67 3.39
N MET A 404 -0.83 -16.06 3.39
CA MET A 404 -1.24 -17.36 2.86
C MET A 404 -1.01 -17.47 1.34
N SER A 405 -1.21 -16.40 0.57
CA SER A 405 -0.91 -16.36 -0.87
C SER A 405 0.54 -16.71 -1.15
N ARG A 406 1.47 -16.15 -0.36
CA ARG A 406 2.88 -16.48 -0.43
C ARG A 406 3.15 -17.95 -0.09
N ILE A 407 2.57 -18.47 0.99
CA ILE A 407 2.72 -19.89 1.38
C ILE A 407 2.21 -20.84 0.28
N VAL A 408 1.10 -20.50 -0.40
CA VAL A 408 0.60 -21.28 -1.54
C VAL A 408 1.62 -21.30 -2.68
N ARG A 409 2.21 -20.15 -3.03
CA ARG A 409 3.24 -20.06 -4.08
C ARG A 409 4.47 -20.89 -3.75
N GLU A 410 4.97 -20.80 -2.52
CA GLU A 410 6.11 -21.59 -2.04
C GLU A 410 5.81 -23.09 -2.09
N ALA A 411 4.69 -23.53 -1.51
CA ALA A 411 4.29 -24.94 -1.52
C ALA A 411 4.00 -25.49 -2.92
N SER A 412 3.44 -24.66 -3.81
CA SER A 412 3.21 -25.00 -5.22
C SER A 412 4.53 -25.24 -5.96
N ALA A 413 5.54 -24.39 -5.73
CA ALA A 413 6.86 -24.52 -6.33
C ALA A 413 7.59 -25.78 -5.83
N ASP A 414 7.56 -26.04 -4.52
CA ASP A 414 8.23 -27.20 -3.90
C ASP A 414 7.72 -28.54 -4.43
N ILE A 415 6.41 -28.61 -4.73
CA ILE A 415 5.73 -29.86 -5.09
C ILE A 415 5.54 -30.00 -6.61
N GLY A 416 5.68 -28.90 -7.34
CA GLY A 416 5.52 -28.85 -8.79
C GLY A 416 4.06 -28.97 -9.25
N LYS A 417 3.11 -28.42 -8.48
CA LYS A 417 1.68 -28.37 -8.84
C LYS A 417 1.30 -26.95 -9.23
N ASP A 418 0.45 -26.79 -10.24
CA ASP A 418 -0.07 -25.47 -10.61
C ASP A 418 -1.25 -25.14 -9.68
N VAL A 419 -1.10 -24.14 -8.81
CA VAL A 419 -2.11 -23.80 -7.80
C VAL A 419 -2.42 -22.30 -7.80
N ARG A 420 -3.71 -21.97 -7.75
CA ARG A 420 -4.22 -20.63 -7.57
C ARG A 420 -4.93 -20.49 -6.24
N LEU A 421 -4.60 -19.45 -5.48
CA LEU A 421 -5.36 -19.05 -4.29
C LEU A 421 -6.43 -18.04 -4.71
N ARG A 422 -7.66 -18.23 -4.20
CA ARG A 422 -8.74 -17.24 -4.28
C ARG A 422 -9.14 -16.80 -2.89
N THR A 423 -9.12 -15.51 -2.67
CA THR A 423 -9.45 -14.89 -1.39
C THR A 423 -10.80 -14.18 -1.46
N GLU A 424 -11.57 -14.25 -0.38
CA GLU A 424 -12.83 -13.49 -0.24
C GLU A 424 -12.97 -12.96 1.19
N GLY A 425 -13.42 -11.72 1.33
CA GLY A 425 -13.67 -11.12 2.66
C GLY A 425 -12.41 -10.67 3.41
N GLU A 426 -11.38 -10.24 2.69
CA GLU A 426 -10.11 -9.74 3.26
C GLU A 426 -10.28 -8.58 4.25
N ASN A 427 -11.32 -7.76 4.05
CA ASN A 427 -11.66 -6.64 4.93
C ASN A 427 -12.44 -7.06 6.19
N THR A 428 -12.64 -8.36 6.42
CA THR A 428 -13.29 -8.84 7.63
C THR A 428 -12.40 -8.53 8.84
N GLU A 429 -12.93 -7.76 9.77
CA GLU A 429 -12.21 -7.33 10.97
C GLU A 429 -12.19 -8.44 12.03
N VAL A 430 -10.99 -8.75 12.54
CA VAL A 430 -10.72 -9.78 13.54
C VAL A 430 -9.73 -9.24 14.57
N ASP A 431 -9.82 -9.68 15.81
CA ASP A 431 -8.87 -9.32 16.86
C ASP A 431 -7.42 -9.65 16.44
N LYS A 432 -6.50 -8.70 16.60
CA LYS A 432 -5.08 -8.87 16.25
C LYS A 432 -4.45 -10.13 16.84
N THR A 433 -4.74 -10.46 18.11
CA THR A 433 -4.16 -11.65 18.76
C THR A 433 -4.68 -12.94 18.15
N VAL A 434 -5.92 -12.93 17.65
CA VAL A 434 -6.51 -14.04 16.89
C VAL A 434 -5.81 -14.15 15.53
N ILE A 435 -5.57 -13.04 14.82
CA ILE A 435 -4.81 -13.02 13.55
C ILE A 435 -3.42 -13.65 13.73
N GLU A 436 -2.66 -13.20 14.73
CA GLU A 436 -1.31 -13.69 15.01
C GLU A 436 -1.29 -15.19 15.31
N ARG A 437 -2.27 -15.69 16.09
CA ARG A 437 -2.36 -17.11 16.47
C ARG A 437 -2.97 -18.01 15.39
N LEU A 438 -3.72 -17.45 14.44
CA LEU A 438 -4.29 -18.20 13.31
C LEU A 438 -3.28 -18.45 12.20
N ALA A 439 -2.18 -17.70 12.14
CA ALA A 439 -1.18 -17.81 11.09
C ALA A 439 -0.60 -19.22 10.95
N ASP A 440 -0.15 -19.83 12.05
CA ASP A 440 0.44 -21.18 12.02
C ASP A 440 -0.59 -22.27 11.66
N PRO A 441 -1.80 -22.31 12.28
CA PRO A 441 -2.86 -23.23 11.87
C PRO A 441 -3.25 -23.13 10.38
N LEU A 442 -3.43 -21.91 9.86
CA LEU A 442 -3.79 -21.71 8.45
C LEU A 442 -2.67 -22.13 7.52
N THR A 443 -1.43 -21.80 7.84
CA THR A 443 -0.25 -22.25 7.07
C THR A 443 -0.26 -23.76 6.90
N HIS A 444 -0.55 -24.49 7.97
CA HIS A 444 -0.60 -25.94 7.93
C HIS A 444 -1.78 -26.48 7.11
N MET A 445 -2.98 -25.89 7.24
CA MET A 445 -4.14 -26.28 6.44
C MET A 445 -3.93 -26.02 4.95
N ILE A 446 -3.36 -24.86 4.60
CA ILE A 446 -3.02 -24.48 3.23
C ILE A 446 -1.97 -25.44 2.64
N ARG A 447 -0.90 -25.74 3.37
CA ARG A 447 0.09 -26.72 2.94
C ARG A 447 -0.53 -28.09 2.73
N ASN A 448 -1.37 -28.56 3.65
CA ASN A 448 -2.07 -29.84 3.46
C ASN A 448 -2.99 -29.85 2.23
N ALA A 449 -3.68 -28.75 1.94
CA ALA A 449 -4.48 -28.61 0.73
C ALA A 449 -3.61 -28.71 -0.53
N VAL A 450 -2.44 -28.07 -0.57
CA VAL A 450 -1.52 -28.12 -1.71
C VAL A 450 -0.83 -29.49 -1.83
N ASP A 451 -0.33 -30.04 -0.73
CA ASP A 451 0.47 -31.27 -0.69
C ASP A 451 -0.39 -32.52 -0.95
N HIS A 452 -1.52 -32.61 -0.27
CA HIS A 452 -2.35 -33.82 -0.20
C HIS A 452 -3.76 -33.65 -0.75
N GLY A 453 -4.35 -32.46 -0.66
CA GLY A 453 -5.68 -32.18 -1.20
C GLY A 453 -5.67 -32.22 -2.72
N LEU A 454 -4.87 -31.35 -3.33
CA LEU A 454 -4.75 -31.22 -4.78
C LEU A 454 -3.99 -32.40 -5.40
N GLU A 455 -4.56 -32.96 -6.45
CA GLU A 455 -3.93 -34.00 -7.25
C GLU A 455 -2.80 -33.43 -8.12
N GLN A 456 -1.89 -34.28 -8.62
CA GLN A 456 -0.89 -33.87 -9.60
C GLN A 456 -1.55 -33.38 -10.90
N ASN A 457 -0.93 -32.41 -11.58
CA ASN A 457 -1.48 -31.76 -12.78
C ASN A 457 -1.99 -32.78 -13.83
N ASP A 458 -1.20 -33.81 -14.13
CA ASP A 458 -1.56 -34.87 -15.09
C ASP A 458 -2.76 -35.72 -14.64
N LEU A 459 -2.92 -35.93 -13.32
CA LEU A 459 -4.05 -36.69 -12.77
C LEU A 459 -5.33 -35.85 -12.81
N ARG A 460 -5.23 -34.54 -12.59
CA ARG A 460 -6.35 -33.60 -12.70
C ARG A 460 -6.91 -33.58 -14.11
N GLU A 461 -6.05 -33.44 -15.12
CA GLU A 461 -6.45 -33.48 -16.53
C GLU A 461 -7.12 -34.81 -16.91
N LYS A 462 -6.59 -35.94 -16.42
CA LYS A 462 -7.21 -37.28 -16.61
C LYS A 462 -8.56 -37.42 -15.92
N ALA A 463 -8.76 -36.74 -14.79
CA ALA A 463 -10.03 -36.68 -14.08
C ALA A 463 -11.02 -35.67 -14.69
N GLY A 464 -10.64 -34.95 -15.77
CA GLY A 464 -11.47 -33.93 -16.41
C GLY A 464 -11.54 -32.61 -15.63
N LYS A 465 -10.65 -32.41 -14.66
CA LYS A 465 -10.52 -31.17 -13.89
C LYS A 465 -9.56 -30.19 -14.57
N PRO A 466 -9.65 -28.88 -14.28
CA PRO A 466 -8.64 -27.92 -14.71
C PRO A 466 -7.25 -28.31 -14.20
N ARG A 467 -6.23 -28.07 -15.03
CA ARG A 467 -4.82 -28.31 -14.71
C ARG A 467 -4.41 -27.54 -13.44
N GLU A 468 -4.73 -26.25 -13.40
CA GLU A 468 -4.56 -25.40 -12.22
C GLU A 468 -5.57 -25.78 -11.14
N GLY A 469 -5.08 -26.17 -9.97
CA GLY A 469 -5.90 -26.41 -8.78
C GLY A 469 -6.26 -25.10 -8.09
N THR A 470 -7.45 -25.03 -7.51
CA THR A 470 -7.88 -23.83 -6.77
C THR A 470 -8.01 -24.12 -5.28
N VAL A 471 -7.33 -23.30 -4.47
CA VAL A 471 -7.54 -23.20 -3.03
C VAL A 471 -8.34 -21.92 -2.77
N TYR A 472 -9.38 -22.02 -1.96
CA TYR A 472 -10.23 -20.91 -1.54
C TYR A 472 -9.97 -20.60 -0.07
N LEU A 473 -9.77 -19.34 0.24
CA LEU A 473 -9.63 -18.82 1.60
C LEU A 473 -10.64 -17.69 1.78
N THR A 474 -11.68 -17.93 2.57
CA THR A 474 -12.76 -16.95 2.77
C THR A 474 -12.89 -16.57 4.23
N ALA A 475 -13.23 -15.31 4.50
CA ALA A 475 -13.59 -14.81 5.82
C ALA A 475 -14.96 -14.13 5.76
N THR A 476 -15.88 -14.53 6.62
CA THR A 476 -17.21 -13.90 6.71
C THR A 476 -17.66 -13.74 8.16
N HIS A 477 -18.39 -12.66 8.44
CA HIS A 477 -19.03 -12.47 9.74
C HIS A 477 -20.42 -13.11 9.74
N ARG A 478 -20.65 -14.13 10.58
CA ARG A 478 -21.93 -14.81 10.74
C ARG A 478 -22.33 -14.90 12.21
N SER A 479 -23.42 -14.21 12.57
CA SER A 479 -24.06 -14.31 13.89
C SER A 479 -23.11 -14.06 15.07
N GLY A 480 -22.30 -13.00 15.00
CA GLY A 480 -21.35 -12.65 16.07
C GLY A 480 -20.12 -13.55 16.13
N ARG A 481 -19.83 -14.29 15.05
CA ARG A 481 -18.62 -15.09 14.89
C ARG A 481 -18.00 -14.80 13.54
N VAL A 482 -16.69 -14.93 13.48
CA VAL A 482 -15.95 -14.90 12.24
C VAL A 482 -15.78 -16.35 11.77
N VAL A 483 -16.23 -16.63 10.55
CA VAL A 483 -16.08 -17.93 9.89
C VAL A 483 -14.96 -17.78 8.87
N ILE A 484 -13.85 -18.48 9.11
CA ILE A 484 -12.74 -18.61 8.17
C ILE A 484 -12.84 -19.99 7.55
N GLU A 485 -12.98 -20.05 6.23
CA GLU A 485 -13.12 -21.29 5.48
C GLU A 485 -11.93 -21.47 4.56
N VAL A 486 -11.30 -22.65 4.63
CA VAL A 486 -10.29 -23.12 3.68
C VAL A 486 -10.90 -24.27 2.89
N ALA A 487 -10.99 -24.13 1.58
CA ALA A 487 -11.52 -25.17 0.69
C ALA A 487 -10.58 -25.41 -0.48
N ASP A 488 -10.57 -26.63 -1.01
CA ASP A 488 -9.81 -26.99 -2.20
C ASP A 488 -10.68 -27.83 -3.15
N ASP A 489 -10.34 -27.81 -4.44
CA ASP A 489 -11.03 -28.58 -5.49
C ASP A 489 -10.34 -29.94 -5.78
N GLY A 490 -9.62 -30.47 -4.80
CA GLY A 490 -8.81 -31.68 -4.89
C GLY A 490 -9.58 -32.99 -4.88
N ALA A 491 -8.89 -34.08 -4.51
CA ALA A 491 -9.45 -35.43 -4.50
C ALA A 491 -10.43 -35.67 -3.33
N GLY A 492 -10.47 -34.76 -2.35
CA GLY A 492 -11.19 -34.93 -1.10
C GLY A 492 -10.58 -36.00 -0.18
N ILE A 493 -11.23 -36.24 0.95
CA ILE A 493 -10.74 -37.18 1.96
C ILE A 493 -11.07 -38.62 1.54
N ASN A 494 -10.04 -39.46 1.40
CA ASN A 494 -10.21 -40.90 1.19
C ASN A 494 -10.58 -41.60 2.51
N ARG A 495 -11.86 -41.58 2.86
CA ARG A 495 -12.42 -42.17 4.10
C ARG A 495 -12.03 -43.63 4.32
N PRO A 496 -12.06 -44.53 3.31
CA PRO A 496 -11.58 -45.91 3.48
C PRO A 496 -10.12 -45.99 3.93
N LYS A 497 -9.23 -45.15 3.37
CA LYS A 497 -7.81 -45.09 3.76
C LYS A 497 -7.65 -44.57 5.19
N VAL A 498 -8.42 -43.55 5.57
CA VAL A 498 -8.42 -42.98 6.94
C VAL A 498 -8.83 -44.04 7.95
N LEU A 499 -9.94 -44.74 7.72
CA LEU A 499 -10.44 -45.80 8.59
C LEU A 499 -9.42 -46.93 8.75
N LYS A 500 -8.83 -47.40 7.64
CA LYS A 500 -7.80 -48.45 7.67
C LYS A 500 -6.59 -48.03 8.50
N LYS A 501 -6.09 -46.80 8.33
CA LYS A 501 -4.93 -46.29 9.06
C LYS A 501 -5.25 -46.07 10.55
N ALA A 502 -6.48 -45.69 10.90
CA ALA A 502 -6.93 -45.57 12.28
C ALA A 502 -6.94 -46.93 13.00
N ILE A 503 -7.37 -47.99 12.32
CA ILE A 503 -7.36 -49.36 12.83
C ILE A 503 -5.92 -49.88 12.97
N GLU A 504 -5.07 -49.65 11.95
CA GLU A 504 -3.65 -50.07 11.98
C GLU A 504 -2.85 -49.41 13.11
N LYS A 505 -3.25 -48.20 13.54
CA LYS A 505 -2.63 -47.46 14.66
C LYS A 505 -3.29 -47.72 16.01
N ASP A 506 -4.20 -48.69 16.12
CA ASP A 506 -4.96 -49.01 17.34
C ASP A 506 -5.73 -47.80 17.94
N LEU A 507 -6.09 -46.81 17.11
CA LEU A 507 -6.87 -45.64 17.53
C LEU A 507 -8.36 -45.95 17.65
N ILE A 508 -8.84 -46.94 16.89
CA ILE A 508 -10.22 -47.43 16.93
C ILE A 508 -10.26 -48.97 16.80
N PRO A 509 -11.27 -49.64 17.40
CA PRO A 509 -11.54 -51.07 17.17
C PRO A 509 -11.86 -51.39 15.70
N ALA A 510 -11.42 -52.55 15.20
CA ALA A 510 -11.62 -52.98 13.81
C ALA A 510 -13.09 -53.21 13.41
N ASP A 511 -13.99 -53.37 14.38
CA ASP A 511 -15.43 -53.57 14.23
C ASP A 511 -16.25 -52.27 14.35
N SER A 512 -15.59 -51.12 14.49
CA SER A 512 -16.25 -49.82 14.61
C SER A 512 -16.97 -49.44 13.32
N GLN A 513 -18.30 -49.26 13.40
CA GLN A 513 -19.11 -48.64 12.35
C GLN A 513 -19.22 -47.15 12.63
N LEU A 514 -18.48 -46.35 11.87
CA LEU A 514 -18.46 -44.90 11.98
C LEU A 514 -19.19 -44.29 10.79
N SER A 515 -19.92 -43.20 11.03
CA SER A 515 -20.45 -42.33 9.98
C SER A 515 -19.32 -41.55 9.28
N ASP A 516 -19.58 -41.02 8.08
CA ASP A 516 -18.59 -40.22 7.33
C ASP A 516 -17.99 -39.08 8.16
N SER A 517 -18.82 -38.38 8.95
CA SER A 517 -18.35 -37.29 9.82
C SER A 517 -17.53 -37.78 11.00
N GLU A 518 -17.81 -38.96 11.53
CA GLU A 518 -16.99 -39.58 12.58
C GLU A 518 -15.64 -40.05 12.03
N ILE A 519 -15.61 -40.56 10.79
CA ILE A 519 -14.36 -40.90 10.09
C ILE A 519 -13.51 -39.65 9.86
N ASP A 520 -14.11 -38.57 9.37
CA ASP A 520 -13.41 -37.29 9.15
C ASP A 520 -12.88 -36.74 10.48
N ASN A 521 -13.59 -36.93 11.59
CA ASN A 521 -13.13 -36.54 12.93
C ASN A 521 -11.90 -37.32 13.42
N LEU A 522 -11.62 -38.50 12.88
CA LEU A 522 -10.41 -39.27 13.23
C LEU A 522 -9.13 -38.55 12.80
N LEU A 523 -9.21 -37.66 11.80
CA LEU A 523 -8.07 -36.86 11.35
C LEU A 523 -7.51 -35.98 12.48
N PHE A 524 -8.33 -35.60 13.45
CA PHE A 524 -7.95 -34.75 14.57
C PHE A 524 -7.51 -35.53 15.83
N LEU A 525 -7.39 -36.87 15.76
CA LEU A 525 -6.92 -37.66 16.90
C LEU A 525 -5.40 -37.50 17.07
N PRO A 526 -4.90 -37.38 18.32
CA PRO A 526 -3.46 -37.37 18.58
C PRO A 526 -2.78 -38.61 18.01
N GLY A 527 -1.70 -38.42 17.25
CA GLY A 527 -0.96 -39.52 16.60
C GLY A 527 -1.56 -40.01 15.28
N PHE A 528 -2.71 -39.47 14.84
CA PHE A 528 -3.21 -39.67 13.50
C PHE A 528 -2.41 -38.81 12.51
N SER A 529 -1.67 -39.47 11.62
CA SER A 529 -1.00 -38.82 10.49
C SER A 529 -1.05 -39.77 9.30
N THR A 530 -1.44 -39.23 8.15
CA THR A 530 -1.55 -39.95 6.88
C THR A 530 -0.19 -40.15 6.21
N ALA A 531 0.86 -39.48 6.67
CA ALA A 531 2.23 -39.68 6.19
C ALA A 531 2.83 -40.99 6.73
N ASP A 532 3.55 -41.72 5.88
CA ASP A 532 4.29 -42.94 6.24
C ASP A 532 5.73 -42.62 6.70
N GLU A 533 6.21 -41.41 6.40
CA GLU A 533 7.47 -40.85 6.89
C GLU A 533 7.22 -39.51 7.59
N ILE A 534 7.97 -39.25 8.67
CA ILE A 534 7.99 -37.94 9.33
C ILE A 534 8.81 -37.01 8.41
N SER A 535 8.14 -36.16 7.62
CA SER A 535 8.83 -35.17 6.80
C SER A 535 9.54 -34.16 7.71
N ASN A 536 10.85 -33.98 7.49
CA ASN A 536 11.68 -33.01 8.21
C ASN A 536 11.38 -31.54 7.82
N LEU A 537 10.41 -31.28 6.94
CA LEU A 537 10.11 -29.94 6.41
C LEU A 537 9.26 -29.06 7.36
N SER A 538 8.91 -29.56 8.55
CA SER A 538 8.33 -28.75 9.61
C SER A 538 9.01 -29.16 10.91
N GLY A 539 9.85 -28.30 11.48
CA GLY A 539 10.63 -28.54 12.71
C GLY A 539 9.80 -28.81 13.97
N ARG A 540 8.49 -29.02 13.84
CA ARG A 540 7.57 -29.54 14.83
C ARG A 540 6.65 -30.50 14.06
N GLY A 541 6.59 -31.79 14.41
CA GLY A 541 5.67 -32.73 13.76
C GLY A 541 4.21 -32.37 14.04
N VAL A 542 3.66 -31.40 13.33
CA VAL A 542 2.31 -30.83 13.55
C VAL A 542 1.31 -31.63 12.74
N GLY A 543 0.39 -32.33 13.41
CA GLY A 543 -0.78 -32.95 12.80
C GLY A 543 -2.00 -32.04 12.86
N MET A 544 -3.13 -32.50 12.30
CA MET A 544 -4.42 -31.78 12.40
C MET A 544 -4.93 -31.68 13.85
N ASP A 545 -4.46 -32.54 14.74
CA ASP A 545 -4.69 -32.46 16.19
C ASP A 545 -4.18 -31.15 16.80
N VAL A 546 -2.99 -30.71 16.40
CA VAL A 546 -2.40 -29.45 16.87
C VAL A 546 -3.20 -28.26 16.34
N VAL A 547 -3.59 -28.28 15.05
CA VAL A 547 -4.45 -27.24 14.47
C VAL A 547 -5.75 -27.09 15.25
N ARG A 548 -6.43 -28.22 15.56
CA ARG A 548 -7.64 -28.20 16.38
C ARG A 548 -7.39 -27.64 17.78
N SER A 549 -6.30 -28.05 18.43
CA SER A 549 -5.96 -27.56 19.76
C SER A 549 -5.69 -26.05 19.78
N SER A 550 -5.02 -25.53 18.75
CA SER A 550 -4.76 -24.10 18.58
C SER A 550 -6.06 -23.32 18.39
N ILE A 551 -6.98 -23.79 17.53
CA ILE A 551 -8.29 -23.15 17.32
C ILE A 551 -9.13 -23.17 18.61
N GLN A 552 -9.14 -24.28 19.34
CA GLN A 552 -9.88 -24.39 20.61
C GLN A 552 -9.31 -23.48 21.70
N SER A 553 -7.98 -23.30 21.74
CA SER A 553 -7.33 -22.39 22.69
C SER A 553 -7.69 -20.92 22.47
N LEU A 554 -8.14 -20.58 21.26
CA LEU A 554 -8.67 -19.26 20.89
C LEU A 554 -10.17 -19.10 21.21
N GLY A 555 -10.82 -20.14 21.74
CA GLY A 555 -12.28 -20.16 21.92
C GLY A 555 -13.06 -20.43 20.63
N GLY A 556 -12.37 -20.82 19.54
CA GLY A 556 -12.95 -21.24 18.28
C GLY A 556 -13.51 -22.66 18.31
N ARG A 557 -14.23 -23.04 17.24
CA ARG A 557 -14.82 -24.38 17.08
C ARG A 557 -14.32 -25.07 15.83
#